data_AF-A0A164EMG2-F1
#
_entry.id   AF-A0A164EMG2-F1
#
_cell.length_a   1.000
_cell.length_b   1.000
_cell.length_c   1.000
_cell.angle_alpha   90.00
_cell.angle_beta   90.00
_cell.angle_gamma   90.00
#
_symmetry.space_group_name_H-M   'P 1'
#
loop_
_entity.id
_entity.type
_entity.pdbx_description
1 polymer ?
#
loop_
_entity_poly.entity_id
_entity_poly.type
_entity_poly.pdbx_seq_one_letter_code
_entity_poly.pdbx_strand_id
1 'polypeptide(L)'
;FVSKNTIKALRVTIKPIIEFVELLLSPTHALRYVLTAKFNQDCLERFLGIIRSAGGGQNKPTASSFLQLFGMMSLYYPTKTVLRGCNVDGQEKMEMLTSYTYWLIKRFKDNKKTNKTLKNYMKDILLTNIK
;
A
#
# COMPACT_ATOMS: atom_id res chain seq x y z
N PHE A 1 1.61 -38.16 -6.66
CA PHE A 1 0.36 -38.13 -5.88
C PHE A 1 0.02 -36.69 -5.53
N VAL A 2 -1.16 -36.20 -5.92
CA VAL A 2 -1.67 -34.86 -5.56
C VAL A 2 -3.02 -35.06 -4.87
N SER A 3 -3.25 -34.40 -3.73
CA SER A 3 -4.52 -34.55 -3.01
C SER A 3 -5.70 -34.01 -3.82
N LYS A 4 -6.90 -34.55 -3.63
CA LYS A 4 -8.13 -34.03 -4.26
C LYS A 4 -8.32 -32.52 -3.97
N ASN A 5 -7.92 -32.08 -2.78
CA ASN A 5 -7.99 -30.68 -2.36
C ASN A 5 -7.03 -29.79 -3.15
N THR A 6 -5.79 -30.25 -3.36
CA THR A 6 -4.79 -29.52 -4.14
C THR A 6 -5.22 -29.39 -5.60
N ILE A 7 -5.81 -30.44 -6.19
CA ILE A 7 -6.38 -30.38 -7.56
C ILE A 7 -7.54 -29.39 -7.63
N LYS A 8 -8.43 -29.38 -6.63
CA LYS A 8 -9.54 -28.44 -6.55
C LYS A 8 -9.04 -27.00 -6.44
N ALA A 9 -8.06 -26.74 -5.56
CA ALA A 9 -7.43 -25.44 -5.41
C ALA A 9 -6.77 -24.98 -6.71
N LEU A 10 -6.01 -25.85 -7.38
CA LEU A 10 -5.39 -25.56 -8.67
C LEU A 10 -6.43 -25.16 -9.73
N ARG A 11 -7.56 -25.87 -9.81
CA ARG A 11 -8.65 -25.53 -10.74
C ARG A 11 -9.26 -24.16 -10.43
N VAL A 12 -9.44 -23.84 -9.16
CA VAL A 12 -9.95 -22.54 -8.69
C VAL A 12 -8.96 -21.41 -8.98
N THR A 13 -7.66 -21.70 -9.07
CA THR A 13 -6.63 -20.69 -9.39
C THR A 13 -6.43 -20.51 -10.90
N ILE A 14 -6.32 -21.59 -11.68
CA ILE A 14 -6.00 -21.51 -13.11
C ILE A 14 -7.11 -20.83 -13.92
N LYS A 15 -8.38 -21.19 -13.68
CA LYS A 15 -9.49 -20.66 -14.49
C LYS A 15 -9.60 -19.13 -14.39
N PRO A 16 -9.64 -18.52 -13.19
CA PRO A 16 -9.71 -17.07 -13.07
C PRO A 16 -8.45 -16.36 -13.58
N ILE A 17 -7.26 -16.97 -13.44
CA ILE A 17 -6.02 -16.38 -13.98
C ILE A 17 -6.09 -16.27 -15.50
N ILE A 18 -6.60 -17.29 -16.19
CA ILE A 18 -6.77 -17.25 -17.66
C ILE A 18 -7.75 -16.15 -18.04
N GLU A 19 -8.95 -16.15 -17.43
CA GLU A 19 -9.98 -15.12 -17.69
C GLU A 19 -9.46 -13.69 -17.42
N PHE A 20 -8.65 -13.52 -16.36
CA PHE A 20 -8.05 -12.24 -16.04
C PHE A 20 -6.97 -11.82 -17.03
N VAL A 21 -6.12 -12.75 -17.49
CA VAL A 21 -5.12 -12.48 -18.54
C VAL A 21 -5.80 -12.08 -19.84
N GLU A 22 -6.88 -12.78 -20.24
CA GLU A 22 -7.66 -12.45 -21.43
C GLU A 22 -8.29 -11.04 -21.32
N LEU A 23 -8.84 -10.69 -20.16
CA LEU A 23 -9.37 -9.34 -19.88
C LEU A 23 -8.29 -8.26 -20.02
N LEU A 24 -7.09 -8.52 -19.51
CA LEU A 24 -5.97 -7.57 -19.54
C LEU A 24 -5.38 -7.39 -20.95
N LEU A 25 -5.39 -8.45 -21.76
CA LEU A 25 -4.96 -8.41 -23.16
C LEU A 25 -6.07 -7.91 -24.10
N SER A 26 -7.32 -7.87 -23.63
CA SER A 26 -8.45 -7.40 -24.43
C SER A 26 -8.26 -5.95 -24.89
N PRO A 27 -8.93 -5.54 -25.99
CA PRO A 27 -8.84 -4.18 -26.52
C PRO A 27 -9.16 -3.07 -25.50
N THR A 28 -9.91 -3.41 -24.44
CA THR A 28 -10.27 -2.50 -23.35
C THR A 28 -9.06 -2.00 -22.55
N HIS A 29 -8.08 -2.86 -22.29
CA HIS A 29 -6.87 -2.53 -21.52
C HIS A 29 -5.61 -2.48 -22.40
N ALA A 30 -5.64 -3.19 -23.54
CA ALA A 30 -4.62 -3.18 -24.58
C ALA A 30 -3.18 -3.40 -24.07
N LEU A 31 -3.00 -4.25 -23.04
CA LEU A 31 -1.66 -4.59 -22.56
C LEU A 31 -0.96 -5.51 -23.57
N ARG A 32 0.33 -5.25 -23.83
CA ARG A 32 1.13 -6.04 -24.77
C ARG A 32 1.44 -7.45 -24.27
N TYR A 33 1.61 -7.60 -22.95
CA TYR A 33 1.90 -8.86 -22.29
C TYR A 33 1.50 -8.76 -20.80
N VAL A 34 1.32 -9.91 -20.16
CA VAL A 34 0.98 -10.02 -18.73
C VAL A 34 2.04 -10.85 -18.01
N LEU A 35 2.58 -10.31 -16.92
CA LEU A 35 3.56 -10.98 -16.07
C LEU A 35 2.83 -11.80 -14.99
N THR A 36 2.47 -13.04 -15.30
CA THR A 36 1.75 -13.93 -14.37
C THR A 36 2.49 -14.19 -13.05
N ALA A 37 3.83 -14.06 -13.06
CA ALA A 37 4.66 -14.10 -11.85
C ALA A 37 4.27 -13.03 -10.80
N LYS A 38 3.55 -11.98 -11.18
CA LYS A 38 3.06 -10.94 -10.27
C LYS A 38 1.72 -11.28 -9.61
N PHE A 39 1.09 -12.39 -9.96
CA PHE A 39 -0.17 -12.84 -9.36
C PHE A 39 0.01 -13.68 -8.09
N ASN A 40 1.26 -13.83 -7.62
CA ASN A 40 1.57 -14.60 -6.42
C ASN A 40 1.74 -13.73 -5.17
N GLN A 41 1.81 -14.39 -4.02
CA GLN A 41 1.97 -13.78 -2.71
C GLN A 41 3.44 -13.45 -2.36
N ASP A 42 4.41 -13.86 -3.17
CA ASP A 42 5.85 -13.77 -2.84
C ASP A 42 6.29 -12.36 -2.45
N CYS A 43 5.73 -11.33 -3.08
CA CYS A 43 6.03 -9.95 -2.75
C CYS A 43 5.63 -9.59 -1.31
N LEU A 44 4.47 -10.08 -0.85
CA LEU A 44 4.00 -9.89 0.52
C LEU A 44 4.83 -10.71 1.51
N GLU A 45 5.16 -11.96 1.18
CA GLU A 45 6.02 -12.80 2.03
C GLU A 45 7.40 -12.19 2.22
N ARG A 46 7.99 -11.68 1.14
CA ARG A 46 9.26 -10.97 1.18
C ARG A 46 9.17 -9.71 2.03
N PHE A 47 8.09 -8.95 1.91
CA PHE A 47 7.85 -7.77 2.74
C PHE A 47 7.77 -8.13 4.22
N LEU A 48 7.01 -9.18 4.56
CA LEU A 48 6.92 -9.66 5.94
C LEU A 48 8.27 -10.19 6.45
N GLY A 49 9.08 -10.82 5.57
CA GLY A 49 10.45 -11.20 5.87
C GLY A 49 11.32 -10.00 6.24
N ILE A 50 11.29 -8.94 5.42
CA ILE A 50 12.02 -7.69 5.67
C ILE A 50 11.61 -7.08 7.01
N ILE A 51 10.31 -7.04 7.34
CA ILE A 51 9.84 -6.51 8.63
C ILE A 51 10.39 -7.34 9.80
N ARG A 52 10.35 -8.68 9.71
CA ARG A 52 10.90 -9.55 10.75
C ARG A 52 12.41 -9.34 10.91
N SER A 53 13.14 -9.20 9.81
CA SER A 53 14.58 -8.91 9.83
C SER A 53 14.90 -7.52 10.38
N ALA A 54 14.05 -6.52 10.12
CA ALA A 54 14.23 -5.16 10.63
C ALA A 54 14.06 -5.06 12.15
N GLY A 55 13.29 -5.98 12.75
CA GLY A 55 13.15 -6.10 14.20
C GLY A 55 14.36 -6.73 14.91
N GLY A 56 15.44 -7.03 14.19
CA GLY A 56 16.64 -7.68 14.76
C GLY A 56 16.32 -9.09 15.26
N GLY A 57 16.58 -9.35 16.54
CA GLY A 57 16.34 -10.66 17.16
C GLY A 57 14.86 -11.00 17.44
N GLN A 58 13.94 -10.06 17.23
CA GLN A 58 12.51 -10.26 17.44
C GLN A 58 11.82 -10.78 16.17
N ASN A 59 11.89 -12.09 15.95
CA ASN A 59 11.31 -12.77 14.78
C ASN A 59 9.77 -12.72 14.71
N LYS A 60 9.10 -12.28 15.80
CA LYS A 60 7.65 -12.19 15.91
C LYS A 60 7.26 -10.82 16.47
N PRO A 61 7.15 -9.78 15.62
CA PRO A 61 6.72 -8.47 16.09
C PRO A 61 5.29 -8.54 16.65
N THR A 62 5.06 -7.81 17.74
CA THR A 62 3.71 -7.48 18.21
C THR A 62 3.00 -6.57 17.19
N ALA A 63 1.68 -6.46 17.27
CA ALA A 63 0.93 -5.57 16.37
C ALA A 63 1.42 -4.11 16.43
N SER A 64 1.81 -3.63 17.62
CA SER A 64 2.35 -2.28 17.80
C SER A 64 3.71 -2.08 17.13
N SER A 65 4.65 -3.03 17.33
CA SER A 65 5.98 -2.96 16.70
C SER A 65 5.91 -3.16 15.18
N PHE A 66 5.02 -4.03 14.70
CA PHE A 66 4.74 -4.17 13.27
C PHE A 66 4.26 -2.84 12.66
N LEU A 67 3.32 -2.15 13.30
CA LEU A 67 2.81 -0.87 12.81
C LEU A 67 3.90 0.21 12.77
N GLN A 68 4.76 0.25 13.77
CA GLN A 68 5.91 1.18 13.82
C GLN A 68 6.90 0.90 12.68
N LEU A 69 7.29 -0.36 12.48
CA LEU A 69 8.19 -0.77 11.40
C LEU A 69 7.58 -0.53 10.01
N PHE A 70 6.29 -0.85 9.85
CA PHE A 70 5.54 -0.57 8.63
C PHE A 70 5.52 0.92 8.30
N GLY A 71 5.23 1.77 9.30
CA GLY A 71 5.25 3.22 9.16
C GLY A 71 6.64 3.74 8.78
N MET A 72 7.68 3.26 9.48
CA MET A 72 9.07 3.62 9.19
C MET A 72 9.45 3.25 7.75
N MET A 73 9.17 2.03 7.30
CA MET A 73 9.47 1.59 5.94
C MET A 73 8.68 2.36 4.89
N SER A 74 7.41 2.67 5.16
CA SER A 74 6.54 3.44 4.26
C SER A 74 6.98 4.89 4.11
N LEU A 75 7.64 5.46 5.12
CA LEU A 75 8.24 6.80 5.07
C LEU A 75 9.64 6.76 4.46
N TYR A 76 10.44 5.74 4.78
CA TYR A 76 11.83 5.62 4.38
C TYR A 76 12.01 5.25 2.91
N TYR A 77 11.17 4.36 2.38
CA TYR A 77 11.27 3.88 0.99
C TYR A 77 11.14 5.01 -0.04
N PRO A 78 10.10 5.88 0.00
CA PRO A 78 10.02 7.05 -0.89
C PRO A 78 11.27 7.93 -0.79
N THR A 79 11.80 8.11 0.43
CA THR A 79 12.94 8.98 0.72
C THR A 79 14.25 8.45 0.11
N LYS A 80 14.42 7.12 0.01
CA LYS A 80 15.57 6.51 -0.68
C LYS A 80 15.44 6.48 -2.22
N THR A 81 14.23 6.31 -2.77
CA THR A 81 14.01 6.41 -4.24
C THR A 81 14.31 7.81 -4.80
N VAL A 82 14.31 8.84 -3.95
CA VAL A 82 14.68 10.22 -4.31
C VAL A 82 16.21 10.42 -4.34
N LEU A 83 17.02 9.43 -3.94
CA LEU A 83 18.47 9.53 -4.02
C LEU A 83 18.98 9.23 -5.44
N ARG A 84 19.54 10.27 -6.05
CA ARG A 84 20.26 10.31 -7.34
C ARG A 84 21.37 9.24 -7.35
N GLY A 85 21.39 8.36 -8.37
CA GLY A 85 22.55 7.47 -8.65
C GLY A 85 22.30 5.95 -8.65
N CYS A 86 21.07 5.45 -8.67
CA CYS A 86 20.80 4.02 -8.86
C CYS A 86 20.89 3.61 -10.34
N ASN A 87 21.39 2.40 -10.62
CA ASN A 87 21.50 1.78 -11.95
C ASN A 87 20.16 1.45 -12.64
N VAL A 88 19.04 1.90 -12.09
CA VAL A 88 17.72 1.74 -12.71
C VAL A 88 17.46 3.05 -13.45
N ASP A 89 17.57 3.00 -14.77
CA ASP A 89 17.30 4.14 -15.65
C ASP A 89 15.97 4.80 -15.27
N GLY A 90 15.98 6.12 -15.06
CA GLY A 90 14.80 6.92 -14.69
C GLY A 90 13.67 6.96 -15.73
N GLN A 91 13.69 6.03 -16.68
CA GLN A 91 12.67 5.76 -17.70
C GLN A 91 11.46 5.03 -17.08
N GLU A 92 11.68 4.13 -16.11
CA GLU A 92 10.59 3.59 -15.27
C GLU A 92 10.46 4.45 -14.01
N LYS A 93 9.82 5.61 -14.14
CA LYS A 93 9.29 6.30 -12.97
C LYS A 93 8.28 5.35 -12.31
N MET A 94 8.69 4.71 -11.23
CA MET A 94 7.76 4.08 -10.30
C MET A 94 6.92 5.22 -9.70
N GLU A 95 5.83 5.58 -10.37
CA GLU A 95 4.88 6.56 -9.86
C GLU A 95 4.22 5.96 -8.62
N MET A 96 4.67 6.44 -7.47
CA MET A 96 4.06 6.12 -6.20
C MET A 96 2.64 6.69 -6.20
N LEU A 97 1.67 5.86 -6.57
CA LEU A 97 0.23 6.19 -6.64
C LEU A 97 -0.24 6.94 -5.38
N THR A 98 0.25 6.50 -4.21
CA THR A 98 0.05 7.21 -2.95
C THR A 98 1.22 6.94 -2.02
N SER A 99 1.64 7.94 -1.24
CA SER A 99 2.65 7.77 -0.18
C SER A 99 2.02 7.98 1.19
N TYR A 100 2.56 7.32 2.21
CA TYR A 100 2.13 7.58 3.59
C TYR A 100 2.39 9.04 3.99
N THR A 101 3.45 9.66 3.47
CA THR A 101 3.72 11.11 3.63
C THR A 101 2.59 11.97 3.05
N TYR A 102 2.10 11.63 1.84
CA TYR A 102 0.99 12.31 1.20
C TYR A 102 -0.27 12.22 2.06
N TRP A 103 -0.60 11.03 2.54
CA TRP A 103 -1.76 10.82 3.41
C TRP A 103 -1.65 11.49 4.77
N LEU A 104 -0.46 11.53 5.38
CA LEU A 104 -0.22 12.28 6.62
C LEU A 104 -0.42 13.78 6.42
N ILE A 105 0.14 14.35 5.35
CA ILE A 105 -0.01 15.77 5.02
C ILE A 105 -1.47 16.10 4.74
N LYS A 106 -2.17 15.24 3.98
CA LYS A 106 -3.59 15.39 3.68
C LYS A 106 -4.42 15.38 4.97
N ARG A 107 -4.21 14.37 5.83
CA ARG A 107 -4.88 14.26 7.13
C ARG A 107 -4.61 15.46 8.04
N PHE A 108 -3.39 15.99 8.04
CA PHE A 108 -3.05 17.20 8.80
C PHE A 108 -3.83 18.42 8.30
N LYS A 109 -3.92 18.61 6.97
CA LYS A 109 -4.72 19.69 6.37
C LYS A 109 -6.20 19.54 6.68
N ASP A 110 -6.74 18.32 6.59
CA ASP A 110 -8.14 18.02 6.90
C ASP A 110 -8.44 18.31 8.37
N ASN A 111 -7.58 17.84 9.29
CA ASN A 111 -7.70 18.13 10.72
C ASN A 111 -7.66 19.64 11.01
N LYS A 112 -6.77 20.40 10.36
CA LYS A 112 -6.70 21.86 10.52
C LYS A 112 -8.00 22.54 10.07
N LYS A 113 -8.60 22.06 8.97
CA LYS A 113 -9.88 22.55 8.47
C LYS A 113 -11.01 22.24 9.46
N THR A 114 -11.12 20.99 9.91
CA THR A 114 -12.12 20.55 10.89
C THR A 114 -12.02 21.34 12.18
N ASN A 115 -10.80 21.58 12.70
CA ASN A 115 -10.60 22.34 13.92
C ASN A 115 -10.98 23.82 13.77
N LYS A 116 -10.75 24.41 12.59
CA LYS A 116 -11.20 25.77 12.29
C LYS A 116 -12.74 25.85 12.25
N THR A 117 -13.40 24.89 11.62
CA THR A 117 -14.87 24.80 11.60
C THR A 117 -15.44 24.63 13.00
N LEU A 118 -14.87 23.73 13.81
CA LEU A 118 -15.28 23.52 15.20
C LEU A 118 -15.14 24.81 16.02
N LYS A 119 -14.02 25.52 15.88
CA LYS A 119 -13.77 26.78 16.60
C LYS A 119 -14.76 27.87 16.21
N ASN A 120 -15.13 27.95 14.93
CA ASN A 120 -16.14 28.91 14.47
C ASN A 120 -17.53 28.54 15.00
N TYR A 121 -17.92 27.27 14.91
CA TYR A 121 -19.17 26.78 15.47
C TYR A 121 -19.30 27.06 16.98
N MET A 122 -18.24 26.83 17.76
CA MET A 122 -18.24 27.15 19.19
C MET A 122 -18.34 28.65 19.45
N LYS A 123 -17.69 29.50 18.65
CA LYS A 123 -17.86 30.95 18.76
C LYS A 123 -19.30 31.37 18.49
N ASP A 124 -19.92 30.80 17.46
CA ASP A 124 -21.30 31.13 17.09
C ASP A 124 -22.28 30.75 18.20
N ILE A 125 -22.12 29.58 18.83
CA ILE A 125 -22.91 29.16 20.01
C ILE A 125 -22.72 30.11 21.19
N LEU A 126 -21.49 30.50 21.50
CA LEU A 126 -21.22 31.38 22.63
C LEU A 126 -21.82 32.78 22.40
N LEU A 127 -21.76 33.28 21.17
CA LEU A 127 -22.33 34.59 20.83
C LEU A 127 -23.88 34.58 20.76
N THR A 128 -24.50 33.44 20.48
CA THR A 128 -25.97 33.30 20.51
C THR A 128 -26.53 33.16 21.93
N ASN A 129 -25.79 32.58 22.87
CA ASN A 129 -26.21 32.42 24.27
C ASN A 129 -25.95 33.66 25.16
N ILE A 130 -25.41 34.75 24.62
CA ILE A 130 -25.16 36.03 25.34
C ILE A 130 -26.30 37.05 25.10
N LYS A 131 -27.35 36.68 24.36
CA LYS A 131 -28.62 37.44 24.29
C LYS A 131 -29.66 36.86 25.23
#